data_AF-A0AAD5LWW6-F1
#
_entry.id   AF-A0AAD5LWW6-F1
#
_cell.length_a   1.000
_cell.length_b   1.000
_cell.length_c   1.000
_cell.angle_alpha   90.00
_cell.angle_beta   90.00
_cell.angle_gamma   90.00
#
_symmetry.space_group_name_H-M   'P 1'
#
loop_
_entity.id
_entity.type
_entity.pdbx_description
1 polymer ?
#
loop_
_entity_poly.entity_id
_entity_poly.type
_entity_poly.pdbx_seq_one_letter_code
_entity_poly.pdbx_strand_id
1 'polypeptide(L)'
;MSSDGIHLLCSTRDDTLSIIDIRKYQTVHIYSAEQYRTSSDVSRCVLSPGMEYCAAGASDGHVFIWNVQSTKLEKVLYKGGHDHAILSLSWNPSGHGLLSADKQKVVCLWR
;
A
#
# COMPACT_ATOMS: atom_id res chain seq x y z
N MET A 1 -5.44 -9.28 1.60
CA MET A 1 -5.49 -10.30 2.67
C MET A 1 -4.07 -10.78 2.91
N SER A 2 -3.67 -10.98 4.15
CA SER A 2 -2.38 -11.55 4.52
C SER A 2 -2.28 -13.02 4.12
N SER A 3 -1.05 -13.54 4.06
CA SER A 3 -0.76 -14.94 3.73
C SER A 3 -1.33 -15.93 4.75
N ASP A 4 -1.46 -15.52 6.01
CA ASP A 4 -2.10 -16.30 7.08
C ASP A 4 -3.64 -16.30 7.02
N GLY A 5 -4.24 -15.48 6.15
CA GLY A 5 -5.69 -15.34 6.01
C GLY A 5 -6.39 -14.62 7.17
N ILE A 6 -5.67 -14.11 8.17
CA ILE A 6 -6.25 -13.50 9.39
C ILE A 6 -6.43 -11.99 9.25
N HIS A 7 -5.60 -11.34 8.44
CA HIS A 7 -5.55 -9.89 8.34
C HIS A 7 -6.03 -9.41 6.98
N LEU A 8 -6.98 -8.48 6.99
CA LEU A 8 -7.51 -7.83 5.80
C LEU A 8 -7.01 -6.39 5.78
N LEU A 9 -6.28 -6.01 4.73
CA LEU A 9 -5.90 -4.62 4.47
C LEU A 9 -6.97 -3.96 3.61
N CYS A 10 -7.45 -2.81 4.04
CA CYS A 10 -8.41 -1.97 3.36
C CYS A 10 -7.79 -0.61 3.05
N SER A 11 -8.15 -0.06 1.89
CA SER A 11 -7.92 1.36 1.59
C SER A 11 -9.26 2.06 1.62
N THR A 12 -9.33 3.19 2.31
CA THR A 12 -10.53 4.01 2.42
C THR A 12 -10.34 5.34 1.69
N ARG A 13 -11.47 6.00 1.37
CA ARG A 13 -11.48 7.28 0.66
C ARG A 13 -11.15 8.48 1.55
N ASP A 14 -11.00 8.26 2.85
CA ASP A 14 -10.54 9.24 3.83
C ASP A 14 -9.00 9.32 3.90
N ASP A 15 -8.32 8.82 2.86
CA ASP A 15 -6.86 8.79 2.75
C ASP A 15 -6.17 7.98 3.85
N THR A 16 -6.84 6.96 4.37
CA THR A 16 -6.25 6.00 5.30
C THR A 16 -6.23 4.58 4.74
N LEU A 17 -5.32 3.77 5.28
CA LEU A 17 -5.41 2.32 5.19
C LEU A 17 -5.78 1.77 6.56
N SER A 18 -6.49 0.65 6.60
CA SER A 18 -6.77 -0.05 7.85
C SER A 18 -6.48 -1.54 7.71
N ILE A 19 -5.97 -2.14 8.78
CA ILE A 19 -5.89 -3.60 8.91
C ILE A 19 -6.96 -4.06 9.90
N ILE A 20 -7.73 -5.06 9.47
CA ILE A 20 -8.80 -5.70 10.24
C ILE A 20 -8.37 -7.13 10.56
N ASP A 21 -8.44 -7.53 11.84
CA ASP A 21 -8.38 -8.95 12.23
C ASP A 21 -9.77 -9.55 12.01
N ILE A 22 -9.88 -10.48 11.06
CA ILE A 22 -11.17 -11.06 10.66
C ILE A 22 -11.76 -11.98 11.73
N ARG A 23 -10.96 -12.51 12.66
CA ARG A 23 -11.45 -13.38 13.73
C ARG A 23 -12.16 -12.57 14.81
N LYS A 24 -11.70 -11.33 15.02
CA LYS A 24 -12.26 -10.38 15.99
C LYS A 24 -13.24 -9.40 15.37
N TYR A 25 -13.25 -9.27 14.04
CA TYR A 25 -13.98 -8.25 13.29
C TYR A 25 -13.66 -6.83 13.76
N GLN A 26 -12.39 -6.56 14.04
CA GLN A 26 -11.92 -5.29 14.59
C GLN A 26 -10.73 -4.74 13.82
N THR A 27 -10.73 -3.42 13.63
CA THR A 27 -9.57 -2.69 13.13
C THR A 27 -8.45 -2.73 14.16
N VAL A 28 -7.31 -3.28 13.77
CA VAL A 28 -6.10 -3.40 14.59
C VAL A 28 -5.20 -2.18 14.42
N HIS A 29 -5.06 -1.74 13.16
CA HIS A 29 -4.18 -0.62 12.80
C HIS A 29 -4.83 0.27 11.76
N ILE A 30 -4.49 1.56 11.84
CA ILE A 30 -4.82 2.58 10.84
C ILE A 30 -3.51 3.25 10.43
N TYR A 31 -3.33 3.44 9.13
CA TYR A 31 -2.14 4.04 8.53
C TYR A 31 -2.57 5.30 7.79
N SER A 32 -1.81 6.37 7.99
CA SER A 32 -1.98 7.63 7.28
C SER A 32 -0.63 8.31 7.10
N ALA A 33 -0.57 9.26 6.18
CA ALA A 33 0.55 10.16 6.01
C ALA A 33 0.04 11.49 5.48
N GLU A 34 0.62 12.61 5.91
CA GLU A 34 0.14 13.96 5.58
C GLU A 34 -0.02 14.18 4.07
N GLN A 35 0.89 13.60 3.28
CA GLN A 35 0.97 13.76 1.82
C GLN A 35 0.25 12.63 1.05
N TYR A 36 -0.17 11.57 1.72
CA TYR A 36 -0.84 10.46 1.04
C TYR A 36 -2.27 10.83 0.69
N ARG A 37 -2.67 10.60 -0.56
CA ARG A 37 -4.04 10.77 -1.05
C ARG A 37 -4.43 9.59 -1.93
N THR A 38 -5.54 8.94 -1.61
CA THR A 38 -6.10 7.84 -2.41
C THR A 38 -6.46 8.36 -3.80
N SER A 39 -6.00 7.67 -4.85
CA SER A 39 -6.22 8.13 -6.22
C SER A 39 -7.61 7.85 -6.78
N SER A 40 -8.24 6.73 -6.42
CA SER A 40 -9.54 6.30 -6.94
C SER A 40 -10.14 5.14 -6.14
N ASP A 41 -11.39 4.79 -6.41
CA ASP A 41 -12.06 3.62 -5.80
C ASP A 41 -11.48 2.27 -6.25
N VAL A 42 -10.70 2.26 -7.35
CA VAL A 42 -10.06 1.05 -7.86
C VAL A 42 -8.63 0.89 -7.35
N SER A 43 -8.11 1.87 -6.61
CA SER A 43 -6.74 1.91 -6.14
C SER A 43 -6.48 0.79 -5.16
N ARG A 44 -5.45 0.00 -5.45
CA ARG A 44 -5.09 -1.16 -4.63
C ARG A 44 -4.05 -0.79 -3.58
N CYS A 45 -4.22 -1.36 -2.40
CA CYS A 45 -3.19 -1.45 -1.37
C CYS A 45 -2.78 -2.92 -1.20
N VAL A 46 -1.56 -3.15 -0.72
CA VAL A 46 -0.98 -4.50 -0.62
C VAL A 46 -0.21 -4.70 0.68
N LEU A 47 -0.23 -5.93 1.18
CA LEU A 47 0.65 -6.37 2.26
C LEU A 47 1.89 -7.03 1.65
N SER A 48 3.03 -6.81 2.29
CA SER A 48 4.23 -7.60 2.04
C SER A 48 4.03 -9.06 2.45
N PRO A 49 4.72 -10.03 1.83
CA PRO A 49 4.56 -11.45 2.14
C PRO A 49 4.87 -11.80 3.60
N GLY A 50 5.85 -11.12 4.20
CA GLY A 50 6.27 -11.28 5.60
C GLY A 50 5.45 -10.48 6.60
N MET A 51 4.44 -9.72 6.16
CA MET A 51 3.63 -8.84 7.01
C MET A 51 4.42 -7.75 7.76
N GLU A 52 5.61 -7.41 7.29
CA GLU A 52 6.44 -6.35 7.87
C GLU A 52 5.96 -4.97 7.41
N TYR A 53 5.50 -4.90 6.17
CA TYR A 53 5.08 -3.67 5.51
C TYR A 53 3.72 -3.78 4.83
N CYS A 54 3.02 -2.65 4.75
CA CYS A 54 1.91 -2.42 3.83
C CYS A 54 2.26 -1.27 2.88
N ALA A 55 1.70 -1.28 1.68
CA ALA A 55 1.95 -0.25 0.68
C ALA A 55 0.67 0.20 -0.02
N ALA A 56 0.62 1.47 -0.38
CA ALA A 56 -0.44 2.05 -1.22
C ALA A 56 0.12 3.11 -2.16
N GLY A 57 -0.53 3.23 -3.31
CA GLY A 57 -0.19 4.21 -4.33
C GLY A 57 -1.05 5.44 -4.20
N ALA A 58 -0.45 6.61 -4.34
CA ALA A 58 -1.12 7.90 -4.21
C ALA A 58 -1.53 8.49 -5.57
N SER A 59 -2.35 9.55 -5.51
CA SER A 59 -2.82 10.31 -6.67
C SER A 59 -1.73 11.09 -7.41
N ASP A 60 -0.64 11.41 -6.71
CA ASP A 60 0.53 12.12 -7.22
C ASP A 60 1.58 11.20 -7.88
N GLY A 61 1.32 9.89 -7.93
CA GLY A 61 2.25 8.91 -8.50
C GLY A 61 3.31 8.39 -7.53
N HIS A 62 3.24 8.76 -6.25
CA HIS A 62 4.13 8.23 -5.22
C HIS A 62 3.59 6.93 -4.60
N VAL A 63 4.49 6.04 -4.21
CA VAL A 63 4.16 4.85 -3.42
C VAL A 63 4.55 5.08 -1.97
N PHE A 64 3.61 4.90 -1.05
CA PHE A 64 3.84 5.00 0.38
C PHE A 64 3.95 3.61 0.98
N ILE A 65 4.92 3.42 1.88
CA ILE A 65 5.17 2.17 2.57
C ILE A 65 5.20 2.42 4.07
N TRP A 66 4.33 1.73 4.80
CA TRP A 66 4.27 1.78 6.26
C TRP A 66 4.74 0.46 6.86
N ASN A 67 5.34 0.54 8.04
CA ASN A 67 5.55 -0.62 8.88
C ASN A 67 4.22 -1.07 9.50
N VAL A 68 3.89 -2.36 9.37
CA VAL A 68 2.60 -2.91 9.80
C VAL A 68 2.41 -2.78 11.31
N GLN A 69 3.44 -3.07 12.11
CA GLN A 69 3.35 -3.12 13.57
C GLN A 69 3.41 -1.74 14.22
N SER A 70 4.31 -0.88 13.74
CA SER A 70 4.56 0.45 14.34
C SER A 70 3.65 1.54 13.79
N THR A 71 2.92 1.24 12.71
CA THR A 71 2.08 2.16 11.91
C THR A 71 2.83 3.38 11.37
N LYS A 72 4.17 3.39 11.43
CA LYS A 72 4.99 4.49 10.94
C LYS A 72 5.16 4.41 9.43
N LEU A 73 5.18 5.58 8.78
CA LEU A 73 5.63 5.70 7.41
C LEU A 73 7.13 5.48 7.35
N GLU A 74 7.56 4.46 6.61
CA GLU A 74 8.97 4.06 6.49
C GLU A 74 9.60 4.64 5.23
N LYS A 75 8.87 4.62 4.11
CA LYS A 75 9.37 5.08 2.81
C LYS A 75 8.27 5.73 1.97
N VAL A 76 8.71 6.69 1.17
CA VAL A 76 7.95 7.23 0.03
C VAL A 76 8.80 7.03 -1.21
N LEU A 77 8.29 6.29 -2.18
CA LEU A 77 8.96 6.01 -3.44
C LEU A 77 8.41 6.94 -4.51
N TYR A 78 9.27 7.82 -5.02
CA TYR A 78 8.89 8.87 -5.98
C TYR A 78 9.90 9.04 -7.12
N LYS A 79 11.19 8.82 -6.84
CA LYS A 79 12.26 9.12 -7.80
C LYS A 79 12.25 8.15 -8.98
N GLY A 80 12.07 8.69 -10.20
CA GLY A 80 12.10 7.90 -11.44
C GLY A 80 10.94 6.90 -11.55
N GLY A 81 9.84 7.15 -10.82
CA GLY A 81 8.65 6.33 -10.80
C GLY A 81 7.58 6.83 -11.75
N HIS A 82 6.42 7.15 -11.18
CA HIS A 82 5.22 7.55 -11.91
C HIS A 82 4.96 9.05 -11.78
N ASP A 83 4.49 9.66 -12.87
CA ASP A 83 3.98 11.05 -12.89
C ASP A 83 2.44 11.10 -12.77
N HIS A 84 1.80 9.94 -12.59
CA HIS A 84 0.35 9.80 -12.59
C HIS A 84 -0.11 8.87 -11.47
N ALA A 85 -1.36 9.04 -11.07
CA ALA A 85 -2.05 8.20 -10.10
C ALA A 85 -1.74 6.71 -10.25
N ILE A 86 -1.20 6.11 -9.18
CA ILE A 86 -0.99 4.67 -9.10
C ILE A 86 -2.34 3.99 -8.88
N LEU A 87 -2.61 2.95 -9.67
CA LEU A 87 -3.86 2.19 -9.63
C LEU A 87 -3.65 0.80 -9.03
N SER A 88 -2.47 0.20 -9.22
CA SER A 88 -2.20 -1.16 -8.78
C SER A 88 -0.79 -1.34 -8.25
N LEU A 89 -0.64 -2.27 -7.32
CA LEU A 89 0.59 -2.62 -6.65
C LEU A 89 0.70 -4.14 -6.51
N SER A 90 1.91 -4.68 -6.54
CA SER A 90 2.18 -6.08 -6.20
C SER A 90 3.55 -6.23 -5.57
N TRP A 91 3.60 -6.77 -4.35
CA TRP A 91 4.86 -7.17 -3.75
C TRP A 91 5.43 -8.39 -4.46
N ASN A 92 6.76 -8.44 -4.59
CA ASN A 92 7.44 -9.66 -4.98
C ASN A 92 7.28 -10.70 -3.86
N PRO A 93 6.97 -11.98 -4.17
CA PRO A 93 6.82 -13.01 -3.15
C PRO A 93 8.05 -13.25 -2.27
N SER A 94 9.26 -12.91 -2.76
CA SER A 94 10.49 -12.98 -1.96
C SER A 94 10.68 -11.81 -0.99
N GLY A 95 9.87 -10.74 -1.09
CA GLY A 95 9.99 -9.55 -0.26
C GLY A 95 10.96 -8.47 -0.78
N HIS A 96 11.76 -8.75 -1.81
CA HIS A 96 12.84 -7.85 -2.24
C HIS A 96 12.44 -6.79 -3.28
N GLY A 97 11.15 -6.56 -3.49
CA GLY A 97 10.73 -5.56 -4.45
C GLY A 97 9.22 -5.40 -4.55
N LEU A 98 8.84 -4.31 -5.22
CA LEU A 98 7.46 -3.90 -5.41
C LEU A 98 7.27 -3.48 -6.86
N LEU A 99 6.19 -3.96 -7.49
CA LEU A 99 5.71 -3.46 -8.77
C LEU A 99 4.59 -2.47 -8.52
N SER A 100 4.61 -1.36 -9.26
CA SER A 100 3.50 -0.40 -9.32
C SER A 100 3.10 -0.14 -10.76
N ALA A 101 1.82 0.12 -10.98
CA ALA A 101 1.28 0.51 -12.27
C ALA A 101 0.38 1.74 -12.15
N ASP A 102 0.56 2.71 -13.04
CA ASP A 102 -0.21 3.96 -13.05
C ASP A 102 -1.34 3.97 -14.09
N LYS A 103 -2.12 5.05 -14.06
CA LYS A 103 -3.22 5.31 -15.00
C LYS A 103 -2.78 5.38 -16.47
N GLN A 104 -1.52 5.70 -16.73
CA GLN A 104 -0.95 5.79 -18.08
C GLN A 104 -0.34 4.46 -18.55
N LYS A 105 -0.57 3.36 -17.82
CA LYS A 105 -0.10 2.01 -18.12
C LYS A 105 1.43 1.88 -18.01
N VAL A 106 2.10 2.81 -17.34
CA VAL A 106 3.52 2.68 -17.00
C VAL A 106 3.63 1.73 -15.83
N VAL A 107 4.64 0.87 -15.85
CA VAL A 107 4.96 -0.06 -14.76
C VAL A 107 6.37 0.26 -14.25
N CYS A 108 6.50 0.43 -12.94
CA CYS A 108 7.78 0.66 -12.28
C CYS A 108 8.10 -0.53 -11.36
N LEU A 109 9.37 -0.93 -11.34
CA LEU A 109 9.92 -1.88 -10.40
C LEU A 109 10.77 -1.14 -9.37
N TRP A 110 10.41 -1.31 -8.11
CA TRP A 110 11.14 -0.82 -6.96
C TRP A 110 11.89 -1.97 -6.29
N ARG A 111 13.15 -1.74 -5.90
CA ARG A 111 14.02 -2.70 -5.21
C ARG A 111 14.62 -2.05 -3.97
#